data_AF-A0A1Q4R0K4-F1
#
_entry.id   AF-A0A1Q4R0K4-F1
#
_cell.length_a   1.000
_cell.length_b   1.000
_cell.length_c   1.000
_cell.angle_alpha   90.00
_cell.angle_beta   90.00
_cell.angle_gamma   90.00
#
_symmetry.space_group_name_H-M   'P 1'
#
loop_
_entity.id
_entity.type
_entity.pdbx_description
1 polymer ?
#
loop_
_entity_poly.entity_id
_entity_poly.type
_entity_poly.pdbx_seq_one_letter_code
_entity_poly.pdbx_strand_id
1 'polypeptide(L)'
;MEILGFLGILGAVVVIGGLLIVTFYYFGVVFSVLFLHNFGPTLFGITVCVFLWRSGLDNIGVLFAIGGIVGNFYWLKSPLSKKVDAWLGKWLPMYKDTYSRDRSNPMAGKVARYDKDGKVIGYQDRE
;
A
#
# COMPACT_ATOMS: atom_id res chain seq x y z
N MET A 1 -19.48 18.18 44.70
CA MET A 1 -18.20 17.74 44.11
C MET A 1 -18.34 16.50 43.21
N GLU A 2 -19.29 15.60 43.47
CA GLU A 2 -19.45 14.34 42.72
C GLU A 2 -19.93 14.51 41.26
N ILE A 3 -20.77 15.52 40.98
CA ILE A 3 -21.31 15.78 39.62
C ILE A 3 -20.21 16.21 38.64
N LEU A 4 -19.25 17.02 39.11
CA LEU A 4 -18.09 17.45 38.31
C LEU A 4 -17.13 16.28 38.00
N GLY A 5 -16.95 15.36 38.95
CA GLY A 5 -16.20 14.12 38.74
C GLY A 5 -16.86 13.20 37.72
N PHE A 6 -18.18 13.04 37.78
CA PHE A 6 -18.97 12.24 36.83
C PHE A 6 -18.94 12.82 35.41
N LEU A 7 -19.09 14.14 35.26
CA LEU A 7 -18.96 14.82 33.97
C LEU A 7 -17.55 14.73 33.38
N GLY A 8 -16.51 14.78 34.23
CA GLY A 8 -15.13 14.56 33.82
C GLY A 8 -14.88 13.15 33.27
N ILE A 9 -15.44 12.12 33.92
CA ILE A 9 -15.35 10.73 33.47
C ILE A 9 -16.10 10.54 32.15
N LEU A 10 -17.32 11.07 32.02
CA LEU A 10 -18.08 11.02 30.75
C LEU A 10 -17.35 11.72 29.61
N GLY A 11 -16.76 12.90 29.88
CA GLY A 11 -15.93 13.63 28.92
C GLY A 11 -14.72 12.80 28.46
N ALA A 12 -14.03 12.15 29.40
CA ALA A 12 -12.89 11.28 29.08
C ALA A 12 -13.31 10.06 28.23
N VAL A 13 -14.44 9.43 28.54
CA VAL A 13 -14.98 8.30 27.76
C VAL A 13 -15.31 8.71 26.33
N VAL A 14 -15.93 9.89 26.13
CA VAL A 14 -16.23 10.41 24.79
C VAL A 14 -14.96 10.70 24.01
N VAL A 15 -13.95 11.31 24.65
CA VAL A 15 -12.67 11.63 24.00
C VAL A 15 -11.90 10.37 23.63
N ILE A 16 -11.78 9.40 24.54
CA ILE A 16 -11.07 8.13 24.31
C ILE A 16 -11.82 7.31 23.26
N GLY A 17 -13.15 7.20 23.35
CA GLY A 17 -13.97 6.51 22.37
C GLY A 17 -13.89 7.14 20.98
N GLY A 18 -13.92 8.47 20.91
CA GLY A 18 -13.75 9.21 19.66
C GLY A 18 -12.37 8.97 19.03
N LEU A 19 -11.30 9.02 19.84
CA LEU A 19 -9.95 8.69 19.40
C LEU A 19 -9.85 7.28 18.83
N LEU A 20 -10.41 6.28 19.52
CA LEU A 20 -10.41 4.89 19.05
C LEU A 20 -11.12 4.73 17.71
N ILE A 21 -12.28 5.37 17.52
CA ILE A 21 -13.03 5.33 16.26
C ILE A 21 -12.21 5.97 15.12
N VAL A 22 -11.61 7.15 15.37
CA VAL A 22 -10.78 7.84 14.39
C VAL A 22 -9.57 6.99 14.00
N THR A 23 -8.90 6.38 14.98
CA THR A 23 -7.76 5.49 14.74
C THR A 23 -8.18 4.26 13.94
N PHE A 24 -9.30 3.62 14.28
CA PHE A 24 -9.78 2.44 13.57
C PHE A 24 -10.15 2.77 12.12
N TYR A 25 -10.84 3.90 11.89
CA TYR A 25 -11.15 4.38 10.55
C TYR A 25 -9.88 4.68 9.74
N TYR A 26 -8.90 5.33 10.37
CA TYR A 26 -7.61 5.62 9.75
C TYR A 26 -6.89 4.33 9.32
N PHE A 27 -6.80 3.32 10.20
CA PHE A 27 -6.22 2.03 9.84
C PHE A 27 -6.99 1.34 8.71
N GLY A 28 -8.33 1.38 8.74
CA GLY A 28 -9.17 0.81 7.70
C GLY A 28 -8.94 1.47 6.33
N VAL A 29 -8.87 2.79 6.27
CA VAL A 29 -8.59 3.54 5.04
C VAL A 29 -7.20 3.24 4.52
N VAL A 30 -6.18 3.30 5.38
CA VAL A 30 -4.79 3.00 4.99
C VAL A 30 -4.65 1.57 4.47
N PHE A 31 -5.23 0.59 5.18
CA PHE A 31 -5.22 -0.80 4.76
C PHE A 31 -5.91 -0.99 3.42
N SER A 32 -7.07 -0.36 3.21
CA SER A 32 -7.81 -0.43 1.95
C SER A 32 -7.01 0.15 0.79
N VAL A 33 -6.33 1.29 1.01
CA VAL A 33 -5.44 1.90 0.00
C VAL A 33 -4.26 0.98 -0.31
N LEU A 34 -3.62 0.39 0.70
CA LEU A 34 -2.52 -0.57 0.50
C LEU A 34 -2.98 -1.81 -0.27
N PHE A 35 -4.14 -2.34 0.08
CA PHE A 35 -4.71 -3.51 -0.58
C PHE A 35 -5.05 -3.22 -2.04
N LEU A 36 -5.76 -2.13 -2.31
CA LEU A 36 -6.10 -1.71 -3.67
C LEU A 36 -4.87 -1.33 -4.49
N HIS A 37 -3.87 -0.71 -3.88
CA HIS A 37 -2.64 -0.36 -4.56
C HIS A 37 -1.87 -1.61 -5.03
N ASN A 38 -1.77 -2.63 -4.17
CA ASN A 38 -0.99 -3.83 -4.45
C ASN A 38 -1.75 -4.90 -5.26
N PHE A 39 -3.08 -4.92 -5.20
CA PHE A 39 -3.89 -5.97 -5.82
C PHE A 39 -4.96 -5.46 -6.78
N GLY A 40 -5.17 -4.14 -6.89
CA GLY A 40 -6.27 -3.56 -7.68
C GLY A 40 -6.37 -4.09 -9.11
N PRO A 41 -5.30 -4.04 -9.92
CA PRO A 41 -5.32 -4.58 -11.28
C PRO A 41 -5.61 -6.09 -11.34
N THR A 42 -5.11 -6.86 -10.37
CA THR A 42 -5.35 -8.30 -10.29
C THR A 42 -6.80 -8.59 -9.90
N LEU A 43 -7.35 -7.87 -8.93
CA LEU A 43 -8.76 -7.97 -8.52
C LEU A 43 -9.69 -7.60 -9.67
N PHE A 44 -9.37 -6.55 -10.42
CA PHE A 44 -10.11 -6.18 -11.63
C PHE A 44 -10.07 -7.31 -12.66
N GLY A 45 -8.89 -7.84 -12.99
CA GLY A 45 -8.74 -8.95 -13.94
C GLY A 45 -9.50 -10.20 -13.54
N ILE A 46 -9.44 -10.60 -12.27
CA ILE A 46 -10.18 -11.76 -11.74
C ILE A 46 -11.70 -11.50 -11.77
N THR A 47 -12.15 -10.30 -11.38
CA THR A 47 -13.58 -9.95 -11.38
C THR A 47 -14.16 -10.01 -12.80
N VAL A 48 -13.44 -9.45 -13.77
CA VAL A 48 -13.84 -9.50 -15.18
C VAL A 48 -13.76 -10.93 -15.71
N CYS A 49 -12.75 -11.72 -15.32
CA CYS A 49 -12.66 -13.14 -15.67
C CYS A 49 -13.89 -13.92 -15.21
N VAL A 50 -14.30 -13.77 -13.94
CA VAL A 50 -15.48 -14.45 -13.38
C VAL A 50 -16.75 -14.02 -14.10
N PHE A 51 -16.89 -12.73 -14.42
CA PHE A 51 -18.02 -12.22 -15.18
C PHE A 51 -18.09 -12.84 -16.58
N LEU A 52 -16.98 -12.84 -17.32
CA LEU A 52 -16.91 -13.37 -18.69
C LEU A 52 -17.11 -14.88 -18.73
N TRP A 53 -16.60 -15.61 -17.75
CA TRP A 53 -16.88 -17.04 -17.58
C TRP A 53 -18.38 -17.29 -17.39
N ARG A 54 -19.06 -16.51 -16.55
CA ARG A 54 -20.52 -16.61 -16.39
C ARG A 54 -21.29 -16.27 -17.67
N SER A 55 -20.69 -15.53 -18.60
CA SER A 55 -21.27 -15.23 -19.92
C SER A 55 -20.90 -16.25 -21.01
N GLY A 56 -20.19 -17.33 -20.68
CA GLY A 56 -19.75 -18.36 -21.64
C GLY A 56 -18.54 -17.96 -22.49
N LEU A 57 -17.81 -16.92 -22.10
CA LEU A 57 -16.61 -16.41 -22.77
C LEU A 57 -15.34 -16.86 -22.04
N ASP A 58 -15.22 -18.15 -21.78
CA ASP A 58 -14.20 -18.75 -20.91
C ASP A 58 -12.77 -18.39 -21.33
N ASN A 59 -12.48 -18.46 -22.64
CA ASN A 59 -11.16 -18.11 -23.18
C ASN A 59 -10.81 -16.62 -23.01
N ILE A 60 -11.80 -15.73 -23.12
CA ILE A 60 -11.59 -14.29 -22.94
C ILE A 60 -11.45 -13.97 -21.44
N GLY A 61 -12.19 -14.68 -20.58
CA GLY A 61 -12.07 -14.54 -19.13
C GLY A 61 -10.65 -14.80 -18.64
N VAL A 62 -10.04 -15.91 -19.07
CA VAL A 62 -8.66 -16.26 -18.69
C VAL A 62 -7.65 -15.19 -19.13
N LEU A 63 -7.82 -14.61 -20.32
CA LEU A 63 -6.96 -13.51 -20.79
C LEU A 63 -7.05 -12.27 -19.88
N PHE A 64 -8.23 -11.94 -19.37
CA PHE A 64 -8.39 -10.85 -18.41
C PHE A 64 -7.75 -11.16 -17.04
N ALA A 65 -7.81 -12.41 -16.57
CA ALA A 65 -7.12 -12.80 -15.34
C ALA A 65 -5.59 -12.66 -15.47
N ILE A 66 -5.01 -13.19 -16.56
CA ILE A 66 -3.58 -13.06 -16.86
C ILE A 66 -3.22 -11.58 -17.04
N GLY A 67 -4.02 -10.83 -17.80
CA GLY A 67 -3.85 -9.39 -18.00
C GLY A 67 -3.88 -8.60 -16.70
N GLY A 68 -4.72 -8.97 -15.73
CA GLY A 68 -4.77 -8.37 -14.41
C GLY A 68 -3.52 -8.66 -13.56
N ILE A 69 -2.94 -9.86 -13.67
CA ILE A 69 -1.68 -10.22 -12.99
C ILE A 69 -0.51 -9.45 -13.61
N VAL A 70 -0.38 -9.50 -14.94
CA VAL A 70 0.70 -8.80 -15.67
C VAL A 70 0.57 -7.29 -15.50
N GLY A 71 -0.65 -6.77 -15.65
CA GLY A 71 -0.98 -5.36 -15.45
C GLY A 71 -0.65 -4.89 -14.03
N ASN A 72 -0.74 -5.75 -13.02
CA ASN A 72 -0.33 -5.42 -11.67
C ASN A 72 1.18 -5.14 -11.58
N PHE A 73 2.04 -5.94 -12.22
CA PHE A 73 3.48 -5.67 -12.25
C PHE A 73 3.82 -4.32 -12.90
N TYR A 74 3.12 -3.92 -13.96
CA TYR A 74 3.32 -2.63 -14.61
C TYR A 74 2.69 -1.48 -13.83
N TRP A 75 1.53 -1.69 -13.22
CA TRP A 75 0.86 -0.71 -12.36
C TRP A 75 1.77 -0.27 -11.21
N LEU A 76 2.43 -1.22 -10.55
CA LEU A 76 3.36 -0.95 -9.45
C LEU A 76 4.62 -0.19 -9.89
N LYS A 77 4.87 -0.06 -11.20
CA LYS A 77 5.95 0.76 -11.77
C LYS A 77 5.43 2.07 -12.37
N SER A 78 4.12 2.24 -12.46
CA SER A 78 3.49 3.37 -13.11
C SER A 78 3.74 4.68 -12.34
N PRO A 79 3.69 5.84 -13.02
CA PRO A 79 3.78 7.14 -12.36
C PRO A 79 2.68 7.35 -11.30
N LEU A 80 1.51 6.72 -11.50
CA LEU A 80 0.39 6.80 -10.57
C LEU A 80 0.67 6.01 -9.28
N SER A 81 1.26 4.82 -9.40
CA SER A 81 1.71 4.04 -8.24
C SER A 81 2.75 4.81 -7.44
N LYS A 82 3.73 5.46 -8.09
CA LYS A 82 4.71 6.30 -7.39
C LYS A 82 4.10 7.46 -6.60
N LYS A 83 3.02 8.06 -7.10
CA LYS A 83 2.27 9.10 -6.35
C LYS A 83 1.60 8.52 -5.11
N VAL A 84 1.02 7.33 -5.23
CA VAL A 84 0.41 6.62 -4.08
C VAL A 84 1.49 6.22 -3.07
N ASP A 85 2.66 5.75 -3.52
CA ASP A 85 3.79 5.42 -2.65
C ASP A 85 4.32 6.65 -1.89
N ALA A 86 4.43 7.79 -2.55
CA ALA A 86 4.83 9.05 -1.90
C ALA A 86 3.80 9.52 -0.87
N TRP A 87 2.51 9.38 -1.17
CA TRP A 87 1.44 9.67 -0.22
C TRP A 87 1.50 8.72 0.98
N LEU A 88 1.58 7.41 0.75
CA LEU A 88 1.72 6.40 1.80
C LEU A 88 2.97 6.63 2.65
N GLY A 89 4.11 7.00 2.05
CA GLY A 89 5.35 7.31 2.78
C GLY A 89 5.27 8.56 3.66
N LYS A 90 4.37 9.51 3.38
CA LYS A 90 4.10 10.67 4.25
C LYS A 90 3.33 10.28 5.50
N TRP A 91 2.42 9.31 5.37
CA TRP A 91 1.50 8.91 6.43
C TRP A 91 1.99 7.68 7.22
N LEU A 92 2.77 6.82 6.58
CA LEU A 92 3.36 5.61 7.14
C LEU A 92 4.87 5.61 6.88
N PRO A 93 5.68 6.12 7.82
CA PRO A 93 7.14 6.10 7.67
C PRO A 93 7.70 4.66 7.52
N MET A 94 7.06 3.67 8.13
CA MET A 94 7.40 2.24 7.95
C MET A 94 7.20 1.74 6.50
N TYR A 95 6.25 2.32 5.77
CA TYR A 95 6.01 1.98 4.36
C TYR A 95 7.19 2.43 3.47
N LYS A 96 7.83 3.55 3.83
CA LYS A 96 9.00 4.08 3.12
C LYS A 96 10.16 3.07 3.13
N ASP A 97 10.46 2.46 4.26
CA ASP A 97 11.60 1.54 4.37
C ASP A 97 11.33 0.17 3.74
N THR A 98 10.07 -0.27 3.71
CA THR A 98 9.68 -1.63 3.27
C THR A 98 9.27 -1.70 1.79
N TYR A 99 8.59 -0.67 1.28
CA TYR A 99 7.95 -0.72 -0.05
C TYR A 99 8.39 0.38 -1.02
N SER A 100 9.05 1.44 -0.52
CA SER A 100 9.57 2.55 -1.35
C SER A 100 11.04 2.40 -1.77
N ARG A 101 11.72 1.33 -1.31
CA ARG A 101 13.00 0.92 -1.89
C ARG A 101 12.75 0.45 -3.32
N ASP A 102 12.88 1.42 -4.22
CA ASP A 102 13.10 1.30 -5.65
C ASP A 102 12.78 -0.10 -6.17
N ARG A 103 11.49 -0.37 -6.49
CA ARG A 103 11.02 -1.65 -7.05
C ARG A 103 11.66 -1.96 -8.42
N SER A 104 12.43 -1.01 -8.97
CA SER A 104 13.32 -1.16 -10.13
C SER A 104 14.72 -1.64 -9.77
N ASN A 105 15.08 -1.66 -8.50
CA ASN A 105 16.44 -1.92 -8.04
C ASN A 105 16.52 -3.36 -7.52
N PRO A 106 17.13 -4.29 -8.27
CA PRO A 106 17.32 -5.68 -7.85
C PRO A 106 18.21 -5.84 -6.60
N MET A 107 18.64 -4.72 -6.02
CA MET A 107 19.59 -4.62 -4.92
C MET A 107 18.91 -4.13 -3.61
N ALA A 108 17.63 -4.43 -3.39
CA ALA A 108 16.86 -3.97 -2.20
C ALA A 108 17.46 -4.39 -0.82
N GLY A 109 18.46 -5.27 -0.82
CA GLY A 109 19.28 -5.66 0.33
C GLY A 109 20.74 -5.20 0.30
N LYS A 110 21.14 -4.32 -0.63
CA LYS A 110 22.53 -3.85 -0.78
C LYS A 110 22.63 -2.34 -0.64
N VAL A 111 23.70 -1.88 -0.01
CA VAL A 111 24.06 -0.46 0.14
C VAL A 111 24.93 -0.07 -1.06
N ALA A 112 24.56 1.01 -1.76
CA ALA A 112 25.36 1.54 -2.86
C ALA A 112 26.70 2.09 -2.32
N ARG A 113 27.83 1.67 -2.92
CA ARG A 113 29.15 2.27 -2.74
C ARG A 113 29.29 3.43 -3.71
N TYR A 114 29.71 4.57 -3.18
CA TYR A 114 29.95 5.79 -3.95
C TYR A 114 31.45 6.06 -4.06
N ASP A 115 31.89 6.54 -5.22
CA ASP A 115 33.20 7.16 -5.41
C ASP A 115 33.26 8.55 -4.75
N LYS A 116 34.46 9.12 -4.66
CA LYS A 116 34.72 10.48 -4.17
C LYS A 116 33.94 11.56 -4.93
N ASP A 117 33.60 11.29 -6.19
CA ASP A 117 32.79 12.16 -7.05
C ASP A 117 31.26 11.91 -6.91
N GLY A 118 30.84 11.07 -5.95
CA GLY A 118 29.43 10.76 -5.71
C GLY A 118 28.80 9.81 -6.74
N LYS A 119 29.60 9.19 -7.62
CA LYS A 119 29.13 8.18 -8.58
C LYS A 119 29.04 6.81 -7.94
N VAL A 120 27.99 6.06 -8.25
CA VAL A 120 27.81 4.68 -7.76
C VAL A 120 28.82 3.76 -8.48
N ILE A 121 29.72 3.13 -7.71
CA ILE A 121 30.78 2.23 -8.19
C ILE A 121 30.53 0.76 -7.85
N GLY A 122 29.51 0.47 -7.05
CA GLY A 122 29.13 -0.90 -6.72
C GLY A 122 28.05 -0.94 -5.65
N TYR A 123 27.70 -2.15 -5.22
CA TYR A 123 26.72 -2.39 -4.17
C TYR A 123 27.26 -3.47 -3.23
N GLN A 124 27.18 -3.24 -1.93
CA GLN A 124 27.63 -4.16 -0.88
C GLN A 124 26.43 -4.70 -0.11
N ASP A 125 26.44 -5.97 0.27
CA ASP A 125 25.36 -6.54 1.10
C ASP A 125 25.27 -5.78 2.43
N ARG A 126 24.04 -5.50 2.85
CA ARG A 126 23.77 -4.79 4.10
C ARG A 126 23.89 -5.81 5.24
N GLU A 127 24.94 -5.70 6.05
CA GLU A 127 25.05 -6.42 7.33
C GLU A 127 23.84 -6.15 8.23
#